data_AF-A0A1Q3JSR8-F1
#
_entry.id   AF-A0A1Q3JSR8-F1
#
_cell.length_a   1.000
_cell.length_b   1.000
_cell.length_c   1.000
_cell.angle_alpha   90.00
_cell.angle_beta   90.00
_cell.angle_gamma   90.00
#
_symmetry.space_group_name_H-M   'P 1'
#
loop_
_entity.id
_entity.type
_entity.pdbx_description
1 polymer ?
#
loop_
_entity_poly.entity_id
_entity_poly.type
_entity_poly.pdbx_seq_one_letter_code
_entity_poly.pdbx_strand_id
1 'polypeptide(L)'
;MKNPYIDGHIYKPLMAGLIAGYAATIINLFYDLAFTEYTKFPLHEIINVSSIIFATLILLFVASVVYSFFDRYFKNGAVIYTVLSSLFSLFCIYGAMHVQRSPDPVVTNQFHYLLLGMSIITGVFATIGIPYLVKHPGVYTESI
;
A
#
# COMPACT_ATOMS: atom_id res chain seq x y z
N MET A 1 32.76 11.43 2.90
CA MET A 1 32.22 12.78 2.60
C MET A 1 30.72 12.64 2.40
N LYS A 2 29.90 13.33 3.20
CA LYS A 2 28.43 13.25 3.12
C LYS A 2 27.99 14.14 1.95
N ASN A 3 27.43 13.56 0.90
CA ASN A 3 27.02 14.30 -0.31
C ASN A 3 25.78 15.17 0.01
N PRO A 4 25.90 16.51 -0.02
CA PRO A 4 24.84 17.43 0.42
C PRO A 4 23.64 17.50 -0.53
N TYR A 5 23.72 16.89 -1.73
CA TYR A 5 22.57 16.76 -2.62
C TYR A 5 21.62 15.61 -2.23
N ILE A 6 22.10 14.69 -1.37
CA ILE A 6 21.35 13.54 -0.82
C ILE A 6 21.01 13.80 0.66
N ASP A 7 20.78 15.06 1.03
CA ASP A 7 20.21 15.40 2.35
C ASP A 7 18.69 15.10 2.31
N GLY A 8 18.43 13.79 2.40
CA GLY A 8 17.23 13.10 1.93
C GLY A 8 16.01 13.17 2.84
N HIS A 9 15.55 14.37 3.19
CA HIS A 9 14.23 14.56 3.84
C HIS A 9 13.06 14.21 2.91
N ILE A 10 13.28 14.29 1.59
CA ILE A 10 12.27 13.98 0.55
C ILE A 10 12.62 12.70 -0.20
N TYR A 11 13.89 12.53 -0.57
CA TYR A 11 14.35 11.35 -1.33
C TYR A 11 14.11 10.03 -0.58
N LYS A 12 14.45 9.97 0.72
CA LYS A 12 14.33 8.71 1.48
C LYS A 12 12.88 8.26 1.63
N PRO A 13 11.92 9.13 2.02
CA PRO A 13 10.51 8.77 2.00
C PRO A 13 10.01 8.33 0.64
N LEU A 14 10.29 9.08 -0.43
CA LEU A 14 9.85 8.74 -1.78
C LEU A 14 10.32 7.34 -2.20
N MET A 15 11.60 7.04 -1.96
CA MET A 15 12.16 5.75 -2.34
C MET A 15 11.65 4.61 -1.47
N ALA A 16 11.42 4.86 -0.18
CA ALA A 16 10.73 3.93 0.71
C ALA A 16 9.30 3.61 0.23
N GLY A 17 8.55 4.62 -0.22
CA GLY A 17 7.21 4.44 -0.81
C GLY A 17 7.21 3.63 -2.08
N LEU A 18 8.18 3.87 -2.97
CA LEU A 18 8.34 3.13 -4.22
C LEU A 18 8.66 1.65 -3.95
N ILE A 19 9.61 1.37 -3.04
CA ILE A 19 10.01 0.00 -2.67
C ILE A 19 8.85 -0.72 -1.98
N ALA A 20 8.17 -0.05 -1.02
CA ALA A 20 6.97 -0.57 -0.40
C ALA A 20 5.89 -0.87 -1.45
N GLY A 21 5.72 0.03 -2.43
CA GLY A 21 4.81 -0.12 -3.57
C GLY A 21 5.08 -1.35 -4.41
N TYR A 22 6.35 -1.58 -4.79
CA TYR A 22 6.74 -2.79 -5.52
C TYR A 22 6.53 -4.06 -4.70
N ALA A 23 6.95 -4.06 -3.43
CA ALA A 23 6.76 -5.21 -2.55
C ALA A 23 5.26 -5.55 -2.37
N ALA A 24 4.43 -4.54 -2.12
CA ALA A 24 2.99 -4.70 -2.00
C ALA A 24 2.35 -5.20 -3.30
N THR A 25 2.76 -4.66 -4.46
CA THR A 25 2.30 -5.13 -5.78
C THR A 25 2.58 -6.61 -5.97
N ILE A 26 3.81 -7.06 -5.67
CA ILE A 26 4.20 -8.47 -5.80
C ILE A 26 3.36 -9.35 -4.87
N ILE A 27 3.20 -8.94 -3.60
CA ILE A 27 2.41 -9.70 -2.62
C ILE A 27 0.92 -9.74 -3.01
N ASN A 28 0.37 -8.63 -3.51
CA ASN A 28 -1.00 -8.56 -4.02
C ASN A 28 -1.20 -9.46 -5.25
N LEU A 29 -0.20 -9.58 -6.11
CA LEU A 29 -0.24 -10.48 -7.26
C LEU A 29 -0.22 -11.94 -6.83
N PHE A 30 0.61 -12.31 -5.85
CA PHE A 30 0.56 -13.65 -5.24
C PHE A 30 -0.78 -13.93 -4.57
N TYR A 31 -1.33 -12.95 -3.86
CA TYR A 31 -2.64 -13.07 -3.23
C TYR A 31 -3.76 -13.28 -4.25
N ASP A 32 -3.76 -12.52 -5.35
CA ASP A 32 -4.74 -12.66 -6.44
C ASP A 32 -4.66 -14.05 -7.11
N LEU A 33 -3.45 -14.53 -7.41
CA LEU A 33 -3.24 -15.86 -7.98
C LEU A 33 -3.76 -16.96 -7.04
N ALA A 34 -3.39 -16.91 -5.76
CA ALA A 34 -3.85 -17.88 -4.78
C ALA A 34 -5.38 -17.82 -4.61
N PHE A 35 -5.95 -16.62 -4.48
CA PHE A 35 -7.40 -16.44 -4.33
C PHE A 35 -8.17 -17.01 -5.52
N THR A 36 -7.70 -16.75 -6.73
CA THR A 36 -8.31 -17.25 -7.97
C THR A 36 -8.23 -18.78 -8.07
N GLU A 37 -7.12 -19.38 -7.64
CA GLU A 37 -6.96 -20.84 -7.61
C GLU A 37 -7.97 -21.50 -6.65
N TYR A 38 -8.18 -20.93 -5.46
CA TYR A 38 -9.12 -21.47 -4.49
C TYR A 38 -10.59 -21.24 -4.85
N THR A 39 -10.94 -20.07 -5.37
CA THR A 39 -12.34 -19.68 -5.59
C THR A 39 -12.86 -20.02 -6.99
N LYS A 40 -11.96 -20.38 -7.93
CA LYS A 40 -12.27 -20.60 -9.36
C LYS A 40 -13.05 -19.46 -10.00
N PHE A 41 -12.94 -18.27 -9.44
CA PHE A 41 -13.77 -17.14 -9.83
C PHE A 41 -13.23 -16.48 -11.10
N PRO A 42 -14.06 -16.26 -12.13
CA PRO A 42 -13.64 -15.54 -13.33
C PRO A 42 -13.62 -14.03 -13.05
N LEU A 43 -12.64 -13.56 -12.23
CA LEU A 43 -12.50 -12.14 -11.88
C LEU A 43 -12.32 -11.24 -13.11
N HIS A 44 -11.66 -11.76 -14.14
CA HIS A 44 -11.25 -11.02 -15.34
C HIS A 44 -12.44 -10.52 -16.19
N GLU A 45 -13.64 -11.09 -16.03
CA GLU A 45 -14.83 -10.66 -16.78
C GLU A 45 -15.55 -9.46 -16.14
N ILE A 46 -15.31 -9.19 -14.84
CA ILE A 46 -16.10 -8.24 -14.05
C ILE A 46 -15.28 -7.02 -13.63
N ILE A 47 -14.00 -7.22 -13.28
CA ILE A 47 -13.07 -6.15 -12.84
C ILE A 47 -11.67 -6.41 -13.38
N ASN A 48 -11.00 -5.35 -13.81
CA ASN A 48 -9.57 -5.38 -14.07
C ASN A 48 -8.79 -5.38 -12.75
N VAL A 49 -8.55 -6.55 -12.18
CA VAL A 49 -7.83 -6.72 -10.90
C VAL A 49 -6.41 -6.13 -10.97
N SER A 50 -5.77 -6.25 -12.13
CA SER A 50 -4.46 -5.66 -12.39
C SER A 50 -4.44 -4.15 -12.17
N SER A 51 -5.55 -3.46 -12.41
CA SER A 51 -5.65 -2.01 -12.14
C SER A 51 -5.65 -1.69 -10.65
N ILE A 52 -6.28 -2.52 -9.82
CA ILE A 52 -6.26 -2.38 -8.35
C ILE A 52 -4.86 -2.64 -7.84
N ILE A 53 -4.23 -3.72 -8.29
CA ILE A 53 -2.85 -4.08 -7.94
C ILE A 53 -1.90 -2.95 -8.32
N PHE A 54 -2.01 -2.42 -9.55
CA PHE A 54 -1.16 -1.30 -9.99
C PHE A 54 -1.44 0.00 -9.22
N ALA A 55 -2.71 0.24 -8.86
CA ALA A 55 -3.07 1.39 -8.02
C ALA A 55 -2.39 1.35 -6.65
N THR A 56 -2.08 0.15 -6.09
CA THR A 56 -1.35 0.05 -4.82
C THR A 56 0.03 0.68 -4.86
N LEU A 57 0.73 0.57 -6.00
CA LEU A 57 2.02 1.22 -6.20
C LEU A 57 1.91 2.74 -6.16
N ILE A 58 0.91 3.30 -6.86
CA ILE A 58 0.65 4.75 -6.87
C ILE A 58 0.22 5.22 -5.47
N LEU A 59 -0.65 4.47 -4.79
CA LEU A 59 -1.12 4.79 -3.45
C LEU A 59 0.03 4.83 -2.44
N LEU A 60 0.94 3.85 -2.46
CA LEU A 60 2.07 3.80 -1.55
C LEU A 60 3.12 4.86 -1.86
N PHE A 61 3.31 5.20 -3.14
CA PHE A 61 4.10 6.36 -3.53
C PHE A 61 3.52 7.66 -2.95
N VAL A 62 2.23 7.92 -3.16
CA VAL A 62 1.54 9.10 -2.60
C VAL A 62 1.59 9.09 -1.07
N ALA A 63 1.37 7.94 -0.43
CA ALA A 63 1.44 7.78 1.01
C ALA A 63 2.82 8.17 1.56
N SER A 64 3.90 7.94 0.80
CA SER A 64 5.25 8.34 1.19
C SER A 64 5.53 9.84 1.02
N VAL A 65 4.90 10.48 0.03
CA VAL A 65 4.91 11.96 -0.10
C VAL A 65 4.23 12.57 1.12
N VAL A 66 3.08 12.02 1.50
CA VAL A 66 2.34 12.45 2.69
C VAL A 66 3.19 12.22 3.95
N TYR A 67 3.84 11.06 4.10
CA TYR A 67 4.78 10.82 5.19
C TYR A 67 5.87 11.89 5.26
N SER A 68 6.51 12.22 4.12
CA SER A 68 7.57 13.24 4.03
C SER A 68 7.05 14.61 4.49
N PHE A 69 5.83 14.97 4.11
CA PHE A 69 5.18 16.20 4.57
C PHE A 69 5.00 16.20 6.10
N PHE A 70 4.44 15.13 6.66
CA PHE A 70 4.24 15.05 8.11
C PHE A 70 5.57 15.11 8.88
N ASP A 71 6.56 14.33 8.45
CA ASP A 71 7.90 14.28 9.06
C ASP A 71 8.62 15.63 9.02
N ARG A 72 8.41 16.42 7.95
CA ARG A 72 9.03 17.73 7.80
C ARG A 72 8.37 18.82 8.64
N TYR A 73 7.05 18.85 8.73
CA TYR A 73 6.32 19.98 9.32
C TYR A 73 5.94 19.77 10.80
N PHE A 74 5.97 18.53 11.31
CA PHE A 74 5.55 18.23 12.68
C PHE A 74 6.66 17.53 13.48
N LYS A 75 6.88 17.95 14.74
CA LYS A 75 7.87 17.35 15.64
C LYS A 75 7.68 15.84 15.86
N ASN A 76 6.44 15.35 15.81
CA ASN A 76 6.06 13.94 15.91
C ASN A 76 5.43 13.42 14.61
N GLY A 77 5.85 13.95 13.46
CA GLY A 77 5.25 13.67 12.14
C GLY A 77 5.10 12.19 11.82
N ALA A 78 6.13 11.38 12.08
CA ALA A 78 6.08 9.94 11.87
C ALA A 78 4.96 9.25 12.68
N VAL A 79 4.74 9.66 13.94
CA VAL A 79 3.68 9.09 14.80
C VAL A 79 2.31 9.53 14.30
N ILE A 80 2.15 10.82 13.99
CA ILE A 80 0.89 11.38 13.47
C ILE A 80 0.50 10.67 12.17
N TYR A 81 1.45 10.53 11.24
CA TYR A 81 1.25 9.80 10.00
C TYR A 81 0.81 8.35 10.26
N THR A 82 1.50 7.65 11.16
CA THR A 82 1.20 6.24 11.45
C THR A 82 -0.23 6.09 11.97
N VAL A 83 -0.66 6.97 12.89
CA VAL A 83 -2.03 6.95 13.41
C VAL A 83 -3.05 7.25 12.31
N LEU A 84 -2.83 8.30 11.51
CA LEU A 84 -3.75 8.66 10.42
C LEU A 84 -3.80 7.60 9.32
N SER A 85 -2.65 7.04 8.93
CA SER A 85 -2.55 5.96 7.95
C SER A 85 -3.25 4.69 8.44
N SER A 86 -3.12 4.37 9.73
CA SER A 86 -3.82 3.24 10.35
C SER A 86 -5.33 3.43 10.30
N LEU A 87 -5.82 4.61 10.73
CA LEU A 87 -7.25 4.94 10.68
C LEU A 87 -7.79 4.94 9.24
N PHE A 88 -7.03 5.48 8.30
CA PHE A 88 -7.40 5.46 6.88
C PHE A 88 -7.44 4.03 6.33
N SER A 89 -6.47 3.18 6.69
CA SER A 89 -6.44 1.77 6.28
C SER A 89 -7.65 1.01 6.83
N LEU A 90 -8.01 1.23 8.10
CA LEU A 90 -9.22 0.67 8.71
C LEU A 90 -10.49 1.15 8.00
N PHE A 91 -10.54 2.43 7.63
CA PHE A 91 -11.65 2.98 6.85
C PHE A 91 -11.75 2.32 5.47
N CYS A 92 -10.63 2.11 4.77
CA CYS A 92 -10.61 1.39 3.49
C CYS A 92 -11.07 -0.07 3.63
N ILE A 93 -10.64 -0.77 4.68
CA ILE A 93 -11.07 -2.15 4.97
C ILE A 93 -12.58 -2.18 5.22
N TYR A 94 -13.11 -1.25 6.03
CA TYR A 94 -14.55 -1.14 6.25
C TYR A 94 -15.32 -0.86 4.95
N GLY A 95 -14.81 0.06 4.13
CA GLY A 95 -15.37 0.38 2.82
C GLY A 95 -15.40 -0.85 1.90
N ALA A 96 -14.33 -1.65 1.88
CA ALA A 96 -14.22 -2.84 1.04
C ALA A 96 -15.35 -3.86 1.29
N MET A 97 -15.83 -3.98 2.53
CA MET A 97 -16.94 -4.88 2.89
C MET A 97 -18.33 -4.36 2.50
N HIS A 98 -18.46 -3.07 2.14
CA HIS A 98 -19.75 -2.44 1.82
C HIS A 98 -19.93 -2.17 0.33
N VAL A 99 -18.94 -2.48 -0.52
CA VAL A 99 -19.01 -2.24 -1.97
C VAL A 99 -19.91 -3.27 -2.64
N GLN A 100 -21.12 -2.89 -3.05
CA GLN A 100 -21.94 -3.75 -3.91
C GLN A 100 -21.51 -3.61 -5.37
N ARG A 101 -20.90 -4.67 -5.93
CA ARG A 101 -20.39 -4.65 -7.29
C ARG A 101 -21.28 -5.36 -8.29
N SER A 102 -21.99 -6.40 -7.86
CA SER A 102 -22.85 -7.23 -8.69
C SER A 102 -24.21 -7.45 -8.01
N PRO A 103 -25.30 -7.60 -8.77
CA PRO A 103 -26.58 -8.08 -8.25
C PRO A 103 -26.50 -9.50 -7.67
N ASP A 104 -25.51 -10.30 -8.11
CA ASP A 104 -25.26 -11.63 -7.57
C ASP A 104 -24.50 -11.53 -6.23
N PRO A 105 -25.09 -12.02 -5.12
CA PRO A 105 -24.47 -11.96 -3.80
C PRO A 105 -23.19 -12.82 -3.69
N VAL A 106 -23.07 -13.91 -4.45
CA VAL A 106 -21.87 -14.77 -4.42
C VAL A 106 -20.68 -14.03 -5.02
N VAL A 107 -20.91 -13.37 -6.16
CA VAL A 107 -19.91 -12.56 -6.86
C VAL A 107 -19.46 -11.37 -6.01
N THR A 108 -20.41 -10.71 -5.36
CA THR A 108 -20.12 -9.58 -4.47
C THR A 108 -19.31 -10.00 -3.25
N ASN A 109 -19.64 -11.12 -2.60
CA ASN A 109 -18.90 -11.62 -1.45
C ASN A 109 -17.46 -11.99 -1.80
N GLN A 110 -17.24 -12.66 -2.93
CA GLN A 110 -15.88 -13.02 -3.36
C GLN A 110 -15.04 -11.77 -3.68
N PHE A 111 -15.65 -10.77 -4.31
CA PHE A 111 -14.99 -9.48 -4.51
C PHE A 111 -14.63 -8.79 -3.19
N HIS A 112 -15.49 -8.83 -2.17
CA HIS A 112 -15.18 -8.28 -0.85
C HIS A 112 -13.94 -8.92 -0.24
N TYR A 113 -13.82 -10.25 -0.27
CA TYR A 113 -12.66 -10.94 0.29
C TYR A 113 -11.37 -10.61 -0.47
N LEU A 114 -11.44 -10.50 -1.79
CA LEU A 114 -10.29 -10.09 -2.59
C LEU A 114 -9.86 -8.66 -2.26
N LEU A 115 -10.80 -7.71 -2.31
CA LEU A 115 -10.53 -6.30 -2.05
C LEU A 115 -10.08 -6.06 -0.61
N LEU A 116 -10.63 -6.79 0.35
CA LEU A 116 -10.22 -6.76 1.76
C LEU A 116 -8.76 -7.17 1.91
N GLY A 117 -8.35 -8.31 1.32
CA GLY A 117 -6.97 -8.78 1.39
C GLY A 117 -5.99 -7.78 0.80
N MET A 118 -6.29 -7.25 -0.39
CA MET A 118 -5.45 -6.22 -1.03
C MET A 118 -5.38 -4.92 -0.23
N SER A 119 -6.50 -4.53 0.40
CA SER A 119 -6.55 -3.34 1.26
C SER A 119 -5.72 -3.53 2.54
N ILE A 120 -5.74 -4.73 3.13
CA ILE A 120 -4.89 -5.06 4.29
C ILE A 120 -3.42 -5.01 3.92
N ILE A 121 -3.02 -5.69 2.83
CA ILE A 121 -1.62 -5.70 2.37
C ILE A 121 -1.14 -4.26 2.15
N THR A 122 -1.90 -3.48 1.38
CA THR A 122 -1.55 -2.08 1.09
C THR A 122 -1.51 -1.22 2.35
N GLY A 123 -2.48 -1.39 3.25
CA GLY A 123 -2.54 -0.65 4.52
C GLY A 123 -1.36 -0.96 5.44
N VAL A 124 -0.95 -2.23 5.55
CA VAL A 124 0.23 -2.64 6.33
C VAL A 124 1.50 -1.98 5.78
N PHE A 125 1.69 -1.99 4.46
CA PHE A 125 2.84 -1.30 3.85
C PHE A 125 2.77 0.22 4.04
N ALA A 126 1.59 0.82 3.97
CA ALA A 126 1.42 2.26 4.20
C ALA A 126 1.73 2.64 5.65
N THR A 127 1.16 1.93 6.62
CA THR A 127 1.23 2.27 8.04
C THR A 127 2.55 1.86 8.68
N ILE A 128 3.11 0.70 8.31
CA ILE A 128 4.31 0.12 8.94
C ILE A 128 5.48 0.11 7.98
N GLY A 129 5.27 -0.36 6.74
CA GLY A 129 6.32 -0.52 5.74
C GLY A 129 7.06 0.79 5.42
N ILE A 130 6.32 1.87 5.15
CA ILE A 130 6.90 3.17 4.82
C ILE A 130 7.70 3.74 6.00
N PRO A 131 7.16 3.91 7.22
CA PRO A 131 7.95 4.42 8.35
C PRO A 131 9.17 3.56 8.68
N TYR A 132 9.06 2.23 8.53
CA TYR A 132 10.17 1.31 8.77
C TYR A 132 11.29 1.50 7.74
N LEU A 133 10.97 1.50 6.44
CA LEU A 133 11.95 1.68 5.37
C LEU A 133 12.64 3.05 5.45
N VAL A 134 11.92 4.11 5.83
CA VAL A 134 12.52 5.44 6.03
C VAL A 134 13.52 5.45 7.19
N LYS A 135 13.22 4.74 8.28
CA LYS A 135 14.13 4.62 9.43
C LYS A 135 15.33 3.72 9.16
N HIS A 136 15.24 2.80 8.18
CA HIS A 136 16.29 1.83 7.84
C HIS A 136 16.71 1.97 6.37
N PRO A 137 17.35 3.10 6.00
CA PRO A 137 17.73 3.38 4.62
C PRO A 137 18.82 2.45 4.07
N GLY A 138 19.53 1.70 4.93
CA GLY A 138 20.53 0.71 4.52
C GLY A 138 19.97 -0.39 3.60
N VAL A 139 18.64 -0.60 3.63
CA VAL A 139 17.95 -1.58 2.77
C VAL A 139 18.04 -1.22 1.28
N TYR A 140 18.27 0.05 0.92
CA TYR A 140 18.30 0.50 -0.49
C TYR A 140 19.37 1.54 -0.80
N THR A 141 20.18 1.94 0.18
CA THR A 141 21.27 2.92 0.00
C THR A 141 22.65 2.25 0.00
N GLU A 142 22.80 1.02 0.51
CA GLU A 142 24.08 0.29 0.50
C GLU A 142 24.42 -0.35 -0.86
N SER A 143 23.53 -0.25 -1.85
CA SER A 143 23.72 -0.80 -3.19
C SER A 143 24.18 0.23 -4.24
N ILE A 144 24.65 1.41 -3.83
CA ILE A 144 25.19 2.45 -4.73
C ILE A 144 26.58 2.88 -4.25
#